data_AF-A0A9D9JHD1-F1
#
_entry.id   AF-A0A9D9JHD1-F1
#
_cell.length_a   1.000
_cell.length_b   1.000
_cell.length_c   1.000
_cell.angle_alpha   90.00
_cell.angle_beta   90.00
_cell.angle_gamma   90.00
#
_symmetry.space_group_name_H-M   'P 1'
#
loop_
_entity.id
_entity.type
_entity.pdbx_description
1 polymer ?
#
loop_
_entity_poly.entity_id
_entity_poly.type
_entity_poly.pdbx_seq_one_letter_code
_entity_poly.pdbx_strand_id
1 'polypeptide(L)'
;MNDGREQSLHIRSMRRVRRLLPLLLACALVTGLFGARPQPAAAASCATSGPSTGTYLVTVCLTQPVSGALVSGDITVTASVTTSGAAPRVQRLIYSLDGTYLLTEFFSPYTFRLPTRQWLSRVVGDEPE
;
A
#
# COMPACT_ATOMS: atom_id res chain seq x y z
N MET A 1 34.90 -77.98 -9.27
CA MET A 1 35.99 -77.42 -10.10
C MET A 1 35.38 -76.41 -11.06
N ASN A 2 35.75 -75.13 -10.93
CA ASN A 2 35.59 -73.95 -11.84
C ASN A 2 34.21 -73.63 -12.47
N ASP A 3 33.63 -72.45 -12.24
CA ASP A 3 34.00 -71.11 -12.80
C ASP A 3 33.78 -71.10 -14.32
N GLY A 4 32.89 -70.31 -14.93
CA GLY A 4 32.09 -69.16 -14.53
C GLY A 4 31.76 -68.36 -15.81
N ARG A 5 30.99 -67.28 -15.65
CA ARG A 5 30.59 -66.25 -16.64
C ARG A 5 29.42 -66.61 -17.55
N GLU A 6 28.32 -65.88 -17.39
CA GLU A 6 27.85 -64.89 -18.38
C GLU A 6 27.11 -63.76 -17.64
N GLN A 7 27.32 -62.54 -18.12
CA GLN A 7 26.97 -61.27 -17.49
C GLN A 7 25.61 -60.80 -18.00
N SER A 8 24.79 -60.14 -17.18
CA SER A 8 23.96 -59.08 -17.76
C SER A 8 23.50 -58.03 -16.76
N LEU A 9 23.74 -56.79 -17.19
CA LEU A 9 23.08 -55.57 -16.77
C LEU A 9 23.45 -55.02 -15.38
N HIS A 10 24.63 -54.39 -15.42
CA HIS A 10 24.95 -53.14 -14.74
C HIS A 10 23.73 -52.25 -14.44
N ILE A 11 23.14 -52.40 -13.26
CA ILE A 11 22.42 -51.30 -12.59
C ILE A 11 23.48 -50.49 -11.85
N ARG A 12 24.22 -49.69 -12.61
CA ARG A 12 24.99 -48.57 -12.05
C ARG A 12 24.05 -47.38 -11.94
N SER A 13 24.08 -46.76 -10.76
CA SER A 13 23.61 -45.40 -10.49
C SER A 13 22.15 -45.20 -10.04
N MET A 14 21.76 -45.82 -8.93
CA MET A 14 20.62 -45.33 -8.12
C MET A 14 21.01 -44.75 -6.75
N ARG A 15 22.31 -44.55 -6.47
CA ARG A 15 22.76 -43.97 -5.19
C ARG A 15 22.98 -42.44 -5.21
N ARG A 16 23.00 -41.80 -6.37
CA ARG A 16 23.29 -40.35 -6.48
C ARG A 16 22.06 -39.45 -6.37
N VAL A 17 20.87 -39.93 -6.75
CA VAL A 17 19.64 -39.12 -6.74
C VAL A 17 19.11 -38.86 -5.32
N ARG A 18 19.32 -39.80 -4.38
CA ARG A 18 18.86 -39.65 -2.99
C ARG A 18 19.67 -38.64 -2.15
N ARG A 19 20.82 -38.17 -2.64
CA ARG A 19 21.65 -37.17 -1.95
C ARG A 19 21.36 -35.72 -2.39
N LEU A 20 20.46 -35.50 -3.35
CA LEU A 20 20.14 -34.16 -3.86
C LEU A 20 18.79 -33.62 -3.39
N LEU A 21 17.96 -34.46 -2.75
CA LEU A 21 16.68 -34.04 -2.18
C LEU A 21 16.79 -32.98 -1.06
N PRO A 22 17.80 -32.96 -0.14
CA PRO A 22 17.88 -31.92 0.87
C PRO A 22 18.36 -30.58 0.29
N LEU A 23 19.01 -30.59 -0.88
CA LEU A 23 19.52 -29.38 -1.53
C LEU A 23 18.41 -28.60 -2.27
N LEU A 24 17.44 -29.31 -2.85
CA LEU A 24 16.28 -28.70 -3.52
C LEU A 24 15.29 -28.09 -2.52
N LEU A 25 15.11 -28.70 -1.34
CA LEU A 25 14.31 -28.10 -0.26
C LEU A 25 14.98 -26.84 0.32
N ALA A 26 16.31 -26.84 0.44
CA ALA A 26 17.06 -25.66 0.90
C ALA A 26 16.99 -24.49 -0.10
N CYS A 27 16.95 -24.75 -1.41
CA CYS A 27 16.87 -23.71 -2.44
C CYS A 27 15.49 -23.01 -2.47
N ALA A 28 14.41 -23.73 -2.13
CA ALA A 28 13.05 -23.17 -2.05
C ALA A 28 12.85 -22.23 -0.83
N LEU A 29 13.62 -22.43 0.25
CA LEU A 29 13.60 -21.54 1.42
C LEU A 29 14.33 -20.21 1.18
N VAL A 30 15.31 -20.18 0.28
CA VAL A 30 16.07 -18.95 -0.07
C VAL A 30 15.31 -18.05 -1.06
N THR A 31 14.41 -18.63 -1.87
CA THR A 31 13.64 -17.87 -2.88
C THR A 31 12.39 -17.19 -2.31
N GLY A 32 11.95 -17.54 -1.10
CA GLY A 32 10.81 -16.89 -0.42
C GLY A 32 11.08 -15.48 0.10
N LEU A 33 12.36 -15.05 0.20
CA LEU A 33 12.71 -13.72 0.75
C LEU A 33 12.76 -12.58 -0.28
N PHE A 34 12.67 -12.86 -1.59
CA PHE A 34 12.76 -11.81 -2.63
C PHE A 34 11.39 -11.31 -3.13
N GLY A 35 10.28 -11.75 -2.53
CA GLY A 35 8.92 -11.39 -2.95
C GLY A 35 8.31 -10.18 -2.27
N ALA A 36 8.92 -9.63 -1.21
CA ALA A 36 8.41 -8.43 -0.55
C ALA A 36 8.78 -7.20 -1.38
N ARG A 37 7.94 -6.87 -2.37
CA ARG A 37 7.98 -5.54 -2.99
C ARG A 37 7.84 -4.51 -1.84
N PRO A 38 8.73 -3.52 -1.71
CA PRO A 38 8.48 -2.42 -0.79
C PRO A 38 7.15 -1.78 -1.21
N GLN A 39 6.09 -2.05 -0.44
CA GLN A 39 4.84 -1.33 -0.60
C GLN A 39 5.13 0.11 -0.17
N PRO A 40 4.85 1.11 -1.02
CA PRO A 40 5.01 2.49 -0.61
C PRO A 40 4.25 2.68 0.70
N ALA A 41 4.95 3.18 1.72
CA ALA A 41 4.32 3.48 2.99
C ALA A 41 3.16 4.43 2.73
N ALA A 42 1.98 4.07 3.24
CA ALA A 42 0.79 4.87 3.03
C ALA A 42 1.04 6.28 3.59
N ALA A 43 0.97 7.29 2.72
CA ALA A 43 1.32 8.66 3.04
C ALA A 43 0.07 9.52 3.19
N ALA A 44 0.16 10.52 4.07
CA ALA A 44 -0.79 11.62 4.09
C ALA A 44 -0.73 12.36 2.74
N SER A 45 -1.89 12.70 2.18
CA SER A 45 -1.97 13.52 0.98
C SER A 45 -1.95 15.00 1.38
N CYS A 46 -0.96 15.74 0.89
CA CYS A 46 -0.77 17.15 1.24
C CYS A 46 -0.77 18.04 -0.01
N ALA A 47 -1.27 19.26 0.13
CA ALA A 47 -1.18 20.30 -0.88
C ALA A 47 -0.78 21.63 -0.24
N THR A 48 0.11 22.37 -0.91
CA THR A 48 0.59 23.68 -0.45
C THR A 48 0.26 24.73 -1.49
N SER A 49 -0.27 25.86 -1.05
CA SER A 49 -0.59 27.01 -1.92
C SER A 49 -0.43 28.34 -1.18
N GLY A 50 -0.43 29.43 -1.92
CA GLY A 50 -0.33 30.79 -1.39
C GLY A 50 -0.62 31.83 -2.48
N PRO A 51 -0.65 33.13 -2.14
CA PRO A 51 -0.79 34.20 -3.13
C PRO A 51 0.43 34.23 -4.05
N SER A 52 0.25 34.74 -5.28
CA SER A 52 1.34 34.87 -6.27
C SER A 52 2.51 35.75 -5.81
N THR A 53 2.27 36.62 -4.82
CA THR A 53 3.29 37.45 -4.16
C THR A 53 4.24 36.64 -3.26
N GLY A 54 3.88 35.40 -2.91
CA GLY A 54 4.71 34.52 -2.06
C GLY A 54 4.79 34.95 -0.59
N THR A 55 3.92 35.83 -0.12
CA THR A 55 3.98 36.40 1.24
C THR A 55 3.67 35.40 2.36
N TYR A 56 2.95 34.33 2.03
CA TYR A 56 2.64 33.23 2.94
C TYR A 56 2.34 31.95 2.17
N LEU A 57 2.43 30.82 2.86
CA LEU A 57 1.97 29.52 2.34
C LEU A 57 1.02 28.87 3.35
N VAL A 58 0.07 28.10 2.82
CA VAL A 58 -0.83 27.24 3.57
C VAL A 58 -0.65 25.82 3.04
N THR A 59 -0.32 24.89 3.92
CA THR A 59 -0.25 23.46 3.63
C THR A 59 -1.41 22.76 4.31
N VAL A 60 -2.21 22.04 3.54
CA VAL A 60 -3.32 21.22 4.04
C VAL A 60 -2.96 19.77 3.79
N CYS A 61 -3.11 18.92 4.80
CA CYS A 61 -2.87 17.48 4.70
C CYS A 61 -4.08 16.68 5.18
N LEU A 62 -4.50 15.67 4.42
CA LEU A 62 -5.38 14.61 4.89
C LEU A 62 -4.49 13.54 5.54
N THR A 63 -4.53 13.44 6.86
CA THR A 63 -3.66 12.53 7.62
C THR A 63 -4.32 11.18 7.86
N GLN A 64 -5.66 11.14 7.91
CA GLN A 64 -6.45 9.91 7.92
C GLN A 64 -7.74 10.10 7.13
N PRO A 65 -8.18 9.10 6.35
CA PRO A 65 -7.42 7.93 5.95
C PRO A 65 -6.21 8.32 5.06
N VAL A 66 -5.13 7.54 5.16
CA VAL A 66 -3.98 7.68 4.26
C VAL A 66 -4.34 7.26 2.83
N SER A 67 -3.63 7.80 1.85
CA SER A 67 -3.92 7.52 0.44
C SER A 67 -3.85 6.03 0.14
N GLY A 68 -4.85 5.50 -0.57
CA GLY A 68 -4.95 4.08 -0.93
C GLY A 68 -5.47 3.17 0.18
N ALA A 69 -5.84 3.69 1.36
CA ALA A 69 -6.45 2.88 2.40
C ALA A 69 -7.82 2.35 1.97
N LEU A 70 -8.04 1.05 2.15
CA LEU A 70 -9.37 0.46 2.09
C LEU A 70 -10.13 0.83 3.37
N VAL A 71 -11.27 1.49 3.22
CA VAL A 71 -12.10 1.97 4.33
C VAL A 71 -13.48 1.33 4.27
N SER A 72 -14.03 0.99 5.44
CA SER A 72 -15.39 0.46 5.55
C SER A 72 -16.02 0.83 6.89
N GLY A 73 -17.35 0.88 6.94
CA GLY A 73 -18.09 1.32 8.12
C GLY A 73 -17.96 2.83 8.38
N ASP A 74 -18.04 3.21 9.65
CA ASP A 74 -17.80 4.58 10.09
C ASP A 74 -16.30 4.78 10.31
N ILE A 75 -15.68 5.64 9.51
CA ILE A 75 -14.27 5.97 9.66
C ILE A 75 -14.08 7.41 10.16
N THR A 76 -13.01 7.63 10.92
CA THR A 76 -12.59 8.97 11.29
C THR A 76 -11.70 9.54 10.19
N VAL A 77 -12.09 10.71 9.69
CA VAL A 77 -11.29 11.53 8.80
C VAL A 77 -10.58 12.59 9.64
N THR A 78 -9.28 12.77 9.41
CA THR A 78 -8.46 13.75 10.11
C THR A 78 -7.65 14.53 9.10
N ALA A 79 -7.60 15.85 9.26
CA ALA A 79 -6.75 16.73 8.49
C ALA A 79 -5.91 17.63 9.40
N SER A 80 -4.83 18.16 8.85
CA SER A 80 -4.02 19.20 9.48
C SER A 80 -3.82 20.38 8.52
N VAL A 81 -3.61 21.56 9.11
CA VAL A 81 -3.25 22.75 8.37
C VAL A 81 -2.03 23.38 9.05
N THR A 82 -1.02 23.69 8.26
CA THR A 82 0.14 24.46 8.69
C THR A 82 0.28 25.69 7.81
N THR A 83 0.76 26.78 8.39
CA THR A 83 0.96 28.06 7.69
C THR A 83 2.36 28.59 7.92
N SER A 84 2.91 29.30 6.94
CA SER A 84 4.19 29.99 7.07
C SER A 84 4.11 31.42 6.53
N GLY A 85 5.10 32.26 6.88
CA GLY A 85 5.11 33.67 6.50
C GLY A 85 4.03 34.49 7.20
N ALA A 86 3.54 35.54 6.53
CA ALA A 86 2.51 36.44 7.07
C ALA A 86 1.08 35.90 6.83
N ALA A 87 0.87 34.61 7.09
CA ALA A 87 -0.41 33.97 6.83
C ALA A 87 -1.51 34.54 7.75
N PRO A 88 -2.70 34.86 7.23
CA PRO A 88 -3.85 35.15 8.07
C PRO A 88 -4.29 33.88 8.81
N ARG A 89 -5.17 34.05 9.81
CA ARG A 89 -5.76 32.91 10.53
C ARG A 89 -6.58 32.04 9.57
N VAL A 90 -6.37 30.73 9.63
CA VAL A 90 -7.19 29.73 8.93
C VAL A 90 -8.63 29.83 9.45
N GLN A 91 -9.58 30.05 8.54
CA GLN A 91 -10.98 30.27 8.92
C GLN A 91 -11.80 28.97 8.97
N ARG A 92 -11.54 28.04 8.04
CA ARG A 92 -12.25 26.76 7.93
C ARG A 92 -11.51 25.79 7.01
N LEU A 93 -11.84 24.52 7.11
CA LEU A 93 -11.60 23.50 6.08
C LEU A 93 -12.91 23.12 5.42
N ILE A 94 -12.87 22.90 4.11
CA ILE A 94 -14.00 22.38 3.34
C ILE A 94 -13.61 20.98 2.88
N TYR A 95 -14.47 20.01 3.19
CA TYR A 95 -14.28 18.62 2.77
C TYR A 95 -15.21 18.32 1.60
N SER A 96 -14.66 17.68 0.59
CA SER A 96 -15.40 17.20 -0.57
C SER A 96 -14.97 15.79 -0.94
N LEU A 97 -15.90 15.00 -1.47
CA LEU A 97 -15.64 13.68 -2.03
C LEU A 97 -16.13 13.66 -3.48
N ASP A 98 -15.23 13.32 -4.41
CA ASP A 98 -15.49 13.34 -5.86
C ASP A 98 -16.10 14.66 -6.35
N GLY A 99 -15.61 15.78 -5.81
CA GLY A 99 -16.09 17.14 -6.12
C GLY A 99 -17.40 17.53 -5.43
N THR A 100 -18.07 16.61 -4.72
CA THR A 100 -19.28 16.88 -3.96
C THR A 100 -18.95 17.37 -2.56
N TYR A 101 -19.52 18.51 -2.16
CA TYR A 101 -19.37 19.04 -0.81
C TYR A 101 -19.89 18.06 0.24
N LEU A 102 -19.10 17.82 1.29
CA LEU A 102 -19.50 17.05 2.46
C LEU A 102 -19.87 17.97 3.62
N LEU A 103 -18.90 18.74 4.10
CA LEU A 103 -19.05 19.61 5.25
C LEU A 103 -17.96 20.68 5.30
N THR A 104 -18.18 21.61 6.21
CA THR A 104 -17.22 22.64 6.61
C THR A 104 -16.87 22.44 8.08
N GLU A 105 -15.58 22.43 8.39
CA GLU A 105 -15.08 22.41 9.76
C GLU A 105 -14.39 23.74 10.08
N PHE A 106 -14.69 24.32 11.24
CA PHE A 106 -14.22 25.65 11.62
C PHE A 106 -13.12 25.61 12.68
N PHE A 107 -12.98 24.49 13.40
CA PHE A 107 -12.09 24.42 14.56
C PHE A 107 -11.16 23.21 14.50
N SER A 108 -9.93 23.42 14.99
CA SER A 108 -9.00 22.33 15.26
C SER A 108 -9.39 21.65 16.58
N PRO A 109 -9.30 20.31 16.68
CA PRO A 109 -8.79 19.36 15.69
C PRO A 109 -9.75 19.16 14.52
N TYR A 110 -9.23 19.26 13.28
CA TYR A 110 -10.04 19.10 12.07
C TYR A 110 -10.35 17.62 11.83
N THR A 111 -11.44 17.15 12.41
CA THR A 111 -11.85 15.74 12.34
C THR A 111 -13.35 15.59 12.22
N PHE A 112 -13.78 14.57 11.46
CA PHE A 112 -15.19 14.19 11.41
C PHE A 112 -15.34 12.70 11.14
N ARG A 113 -16.55 12.17 11.36
CA ARG A 113 -16.87 10.77 11.07
C ARG A 113 -17.56 10.62 9.72
N LEU A 114 -17.02 9.79 8.84
CA LEU A 114 -17.56 9.49 7.52
C LEU A 114 -18.17 8.08 7.50
N PRO A 115 -19.51 7.95 7.40
CA PRO A 115 -20.16 6.67 7.13
C PRO A 115 -19.89 6.25 5.68
N THR A 116 -18.99 5.29 5.45
CA THR A 116 -18.60 4.88 4.08
C THR A 116 -19.73 4.17 3.32
N ARG A 117 -20.69 3.58 4.03
CA ARG A 117 -21.81 2.81 3.43
C ARG A 117 -22.73 3.63 2.53
N GLN A 118 -22.74 4.96 2.68
CA GLN A 118 -23.53 5.85 1.83
C GLN A 118 -22.85 6.15 0.49
N TRP A 119 -21.60 5.70 0.31
CA TRP A 119 -20.80 5.89 -0.90
C TRP A 119 -20.60 4.53 -1.58
N LEU A 120 -21.13 4.38 -2.79
CA LEU A 120 -20.90 3.17 -3.58
C LEU A 120 -19.42 3.08 -3.91
N SER A 121 -18.77 1.94 -3.64
CA SER A 121 -17.43 1.72 -4.16
C SER A 121 -17.52 1.63 -5.68
N ARG A 122 -16.98 2.63 -6.39
CA ARG A 122 -16.81 2.52 -7.83
C ARG A 122 -15.77 1.44 -8.08
N VAL A 123 -16.24 0.22 -8.33
CA VAL A 123 -15.42 -0.79 -8.98
C VAL A 123 -15.16 -0.21 -10.37
N VAL A 124 -13.95 0.28 -10.62
CA VAL A 124 -13.50 0.49 -12.00
C VAL A 124 -13.48 -0.91 -12.60
N GLY A 125 -14.58 -1.29 -13.25
CA GLY A 125 -14.65 -2.53 -14.00
C GLY A 125 -13.66 -2.45 -15.14
N ASP A 126 -12.97 -3.57 -15.37
CA ASP A 126 -12.47 -4.00 -16.67
C ASP A 126 -13.14 -3.27 -17.84
N GLU A 127 -12.45 -2.31 -18.45
CA GLU A 127 -12.59 -2.08 -19.88
C GLU A 127 -11.40 -2.74 -20.55
N PRO A 128 -11.60 -3.86 -21.29
CA PRO A 128 -10.62 -4.29 -22.26
C PRO A 128 -10.80 -3.45 -23.53
N GLU A 129 -9.72 -2.79 -23.97
CA GLU A 129 -9.22 -2.81 -25.36
C GLU A 129 -7.73 -2.43 -25.39
#